data_AF-A0A1B1PVD9-F1
#
_entry.id   AF-A0A1B1PVD9-F1
#
_cell.length_a   1.000
_cell.length_b   1.000
_cell.length_c   1.000
_cell.angle_alpha   90.00
_cell.angle_beta   90.00
_cell.angle_gamma   90.00
#
_symmetry.space_group_name_H-M   'P 1'
#
loop_
_entity.id
_entity.type
_entity.pdbx_description
1 polymer ?
#
loop_
_entity_poly.entity_id
_entity_poly.type
_entity_poly.pdbx_seq_one_letter_code
_entity_poly.pdbx_strand_id
1 'polypeptide(L)'
;MAKDIDGKLHEIKWIGRLELRIPNRPAYRKWRPVRVAAHAFGRNHPYRDTWLSQQHRVLVKSALNELYFGENSCLAPVVRLADGDRISIDASVETITYYHVLCERHAVLRANGMAAESLHPGQVAREGAGRAAFGEFDLAEMKDKGDGPPAAPVLRGFEARLMASQGIR
;
A
#
# COMPACT_ATOMS: atom_id res chain seq x y z
N MET A 1 18.49 -5.99 -4.23
CA MET A 1 17.39 -6.83 -4.73
C MET A 1 16.32 -6.94 -3.66
N ALA A 2 15.04 -7.00 -4.05
CA ALA A 2 13.91 -7.34 -3.19
C ALA A 2 13.29 -8.67 -3.65
N LYS A 3 12.79 -9.48 -2.71
CA LYS A 3 12.09 -10.74 -3.02
C LYS A 3 10.58 -10.52 -2.93
N ASP A 4 9.84 -10.91 -3.96
CA ASP A 4 8.38 -10.80 -3.98
C ASP A 4 7.70 -11.96 -3.22
N ILE A 5 6.36 -11.97 -3.24
CA ILE A 5 5.57 -13.01 -2.56
C ILE A 5 5.75 -14.41 -3.14
N ASP A 6 6.11 -14.54 -4.42
CA ASP A 6 6.34 -15.82 -5.12
C ASP A 6 7.81 -16.25 -5.08
N GLY A 7 8.66 -15.39 -4.53
CA GLY A 7 10.06 -15.65 -4.29
C GLY A 7 10.99 -15.22 -5.41
N LYS A 8 10.48 -14.52 -6.43
CA LYS A 8 11.28 -13.93 -7.49
C LYS A 8 12.02 -12.69 -6.97
N LEU A 9 13.25 -12.53 -7.44
CA LEU A 9 14.08 -11.37 -7.14
C LEU A 9 13.80 -10.25 -8.14
N HIS A 10 13.69 -9.03 -7.63
CA HIS A 10 13.51 -7.80 -8.38
C HIS A 10 14.62 -6.80 -8.01
N GLU A 11 15.21 -6.15 -9.00
CA GLU A 11 16.19 -5.09 -8.74
C GLU A 11 15.52 -3.87 -8.11
N ILE A 12 16.09 -3.36 -7.02
CA ILE A 12 15.63 -2.11 -6.38
C ILE A 12 16.29 -0.96 -7.12
N LYS A 13 15.50 -0.11 -7.76
CA LYS A 13 15.97 1.03 -8.56
C LYS A 13 16.05 2.32 -7.76
N TRP A 14 15.29 2.40 -6.67
CA TRP A 14 15.26 3.55 -5.77
C TRP A 14 14.59 3.21 -4.42
N ILE A 15 15.04 3.88 -3.35
CA ILE A 15 14.38 3.85 -2.04
C ILE A 15 14.21 5.28 -1.54
N GLY A 16 12.97 5.69 -1.33
CA GLY A 16 12.63 6.96 -0.68
C GLY A 16 12.44 6.80 0.81
N ARG A 17 12.83 7.82 1.57
CA ARG A 17 12.50 7.97 2.98
C ARG A 17 11.73 9.26 3.16
N LEU A 18 10.58 9.18 3.83
CA LEU A 18 9.82 10.35 4.25
C LEU A 18 9.56 10.26 5.74
N GLU A 19 9.94 11.30 6.47
CA GLU A 19 9.58 11.47 7.87
C GLU A 19 8.51 12.56 7.99
N LEU A 20 7.39 12.22 8.61
CA LEU A 20 6.29 13.15 8.84
C LEU A 20 6.03 13.33 10.32
N ARG A 21 5.94 14.60 10.73
CA ARG A 21 5.23 15.00 11.95
C ARG A 21 3.79 15.35 11.56
N ILE A 22 2.82 14.79 12.27
CA ILE A 22 1.40 14.88 11.95
C ILE A 22 0.67 15.59 13.11
N PRO A 23 0.51 16.92 13.05
CA PRO A 23 -0.26 17.68 14.03
C PRO A 23 -1.70 17.16 14.16
N ASN A 24 -2.26 17.24 15.36
CA ASN A 24 -3.66 16.92 15.61
C ASN A 24 -4.61 18.01 15.06
N ARG A 25 -4.76 18.07 13.74
CA ARG A 25 -5.61 19.03 13.02
C ARG A 25 -6.33 18.35 11.85
N PRO A 26 -7.57 18.76 11.51
CA PRO A 26 -8.35 18.15 10.42
C PRO A 26 -7.62 18.07 9.07
N ALA A 27 -6.84 19.09 8.72
CA ALA A 27 -6.07 19.14 7.47
C ALA A 27 -5.03 18.01 7.33
N TYR A 28 -4.58 17.43 8.46
CA TYR A 28 -3.58 16.38 8.48
C TYR A 28 -4.17 14.96 8.50
N ARG A 29 -5.50 14.82 8.52
CA ARG A 29 -6.18 13.52 8.58
C ARG A 29 -5.80 12.58 7.45
N LYS A 30 -5.50 13.12 6.26
CA LYS A 30 -5.05 12.32 5.08
C LYS A 30 -3.64 11.73 5.23
N TRP A 31 -2.84 12.26 6.15
CA TRP A 31 -1.47 11.80 6.42
C TRP A 31 -1.38 10.79 7.57
N ARG A 32 -2.46 10.68 8.37
CA ARG A 32 -2.55 9.65 9.41
C ARG A 32 -2.45 8.27 8.76
N PRO A 33 -1.56 7.40 9.25
CA PRO A 33 -1.39 6.06 8.68
C PRO A 33 -2.63 5.22 8.86
N VAL A 34 -2.75 4.18 8.04
CA VAL A 34 -3.64 3.06 8.28
C VAL A 34 -2.86 2.01 9.05
N ARG A 35 -3.33 1.67 10.25
CA ARG A 35 -2.89 0.51 11.00
C ARG A 35 -3.60 -0.72 10.43
N VAL A 36 -2.81 -1.71 10.05
CA VAL A 36 -3.24 -3.07 9.76
C VAL A 36 -2.82 -3.91 10.96
N ALA A 37 -3.80 -4.34 11.76
CA ALA A 37 -3.56 -5.17 12.93
C ALA A 37 -2.91 -6.49 12.55
N ALA A 38 -2.16 -7.08 13.47
CA ALA A 38 -1.69 -8.45 13.32
C ALA A 38 -2.86 -9.38 12.96
N HIS A 39 -2.62 -10.28 12.00
CA HIS A 39 -3.57 -11.25 11.49
C HIS A 39 -4.81 -10.68 10.75
N ALA A 40 -4.79 -9.41 10.34
CA ALA A 40 -5.92 -8.78 9.66
C ALA A 40 -6.33 -9.46 8.34
N PHE A 41 -5.35 -9.97 7.58
CA PHE A 41 -5.51 -10.73 6.34
C PHE A 41 -5.23 -12.23 6.54
N GLY A 42 -5.59 -12.75 7.72
CA GLY A 42 -5.40 -14.14 8.07
C GLY A 42 -4.14 -14.38 8.89
N ARG A 43 -3.93 -15.63 9.33
CA ARG A 43 -2.88 -15.96 10.31
C ARG A 43 -1.49 -15.54 9.78
N ASN A 44 -0.78 -14.71 10.55
CA ASN A 44 0.56 -14.16 10.27
C ASN A 44 0.62 -13.17 9.09
N HIS A 45 -0.53 -12.62 8.67
CA HIS A 45 -0.63 -11.65 7.59
C HIS A 45 -1.39 -10.40 8.07
N PRO A 46 -0.70 -9.36 8.56
CA PRO A 46 0.71 -9.37 8.97
C PRO A 46 0.93 -10.12 10.30
N TYR A 47 2.17 -10.49 10.63
CA TYR A 47 2.51 -11.16 11.92
C TYR A 47 2.67 -10.19 13.10
N ARG A 48 2.62 -8.88 12.83
CA ARG A 48 2.58 -7.79 13.82
C ARG A 48 1.82 -6.61 13.20
N ASP A 49 1.33 -5.71 14.05
CA ASP A 49 0.74 -4.46 13.58
C ASP A 49 1.68 -3.73 12.60
N THR A 50 1.11 -3.28 11.49
CA THR A 50 1.85 -2.69 10.38
C THR A 50 1.15 -1.41 9.95
N TRP A 51 1.92 -0.32 9.81
CA TRP A 51 1.39 0.97 9.40
C TRP A 51 1.76 1.26 7.95
N LEU A 52 0.76 1.67 7.17
CA LEU A 52 0.90 2.03 5.78
C LEU A 52 0.31 3.41 5.51
N SER A 53 0.82 4.10 4.49
CA SER A 53 0.14 5.30 3.98
C SER A 53 -1.22 4.94 3.38
N GLN A 54 -2.21 5.83 3.46
CA GLN A 54 -3.61 5.51 3.14
C GLN A 54 -3.82 4.91 1.75
N GLN A 55 -3.11 5.42 0.72
CA GLN A 55 -3.25 4.94 -0.65
C GLN A 55 -2.31 3.77 -1.01
N HIS A 56 -1.45 3.32 -0.08
CA HIS A 56 -0.60 2.16 -0.32
C HIS A 56 -1.49 0.93 -0.55
N ARG A 57 -1.23 0.17 -1.62
CA ARG A 57 -2.05 -0.98 -1.96
C ARG A 57 -1.48 -2.27 -1.38
N VAL A 58 -2.38 -3.09 -0.89
CA VAL A 58 -2.11 -4.45 -0.42
C VAL A 58 -2.77 -5.44 -1.38
N LEU A 59 -2.17 -6.62 -1.53
CA LEU A 59 -2.75 -7.66 -2.37
C LEU A 59 -3.78 -8.45 -1.56
N VAL A 60 -5.04 -8.35 -1.96
CA VAL A 60 -6.15 -9.11 -1.39
C VAL A 60 -6.34 -10.37 -2.23
N LYS A 61 -6.23 -11.54 -1.59
CA LYS A 61 -6.54 -12.84 -2.21
C LYS A 61 -7.90 -13.33 -1.71
N SER A 62 -8.83 -13.62 -2.61
CA SER A 62 -10.16 -14.10 -2.22
C SER A 62 -10.85 -14.74 -3.42
N ALA A 63 -11.58 -15.82 -3.18
CA ALA A 63 -12.48 -16.42 -4.18
C ALA A 63 -13.56 -15.43 -4.65
N LEU A 64 -13.91 -14.45 -3.83
CA LEU A 64 -14.86 -13.40 -4.22
C LEU A 64 -14.27 -12.44 -5.26
N ASN A 65 -12.96 -12.22 -5.28
CA ASN A 65 -12.35 -11.42 -6.34
C ASN A 65 -12.52 -12.13 -7.70
N GLU A 66 -12.41 -13.46 -7.73
CA GLU A 66 -12.61 -14.25 -8.94
C GLU A 66 -14.06 -14.14 -9.42
N LEU A 67 -15.02 -14.23 -8.49
CA LEU A 67 -16.44 -14.06 -8.79
C LEU A 67 -16.80 -12.67 -9.32
N TYR A 68 -16.25 -11.60 -8.73
CA TYR A 68 -16.63 -10.23 -9.07
C TYR A 68 -15.78 -9.59 -10.18
N PHE A 69 -14.51 -9.99 -10.30
CA PHE A 69 -13.52 -9.30 -11.13
C PHE A 69 -12.77 -10.25 -12.07
N GLY A 70 -13.04 -11.56 -12.02
CA GLY A 70 -12.40 -12.57 -12.86
C GLY A 70 -10.97 -12.91 -12.45
N GLU A 71 -10.50 -12.43 -11.30
CA GLU A 71 -9.11 -12.49 -10.87
C GLU A 71 -9.03 -12.83 -9.38
N ASN A 72 -8.27 -13.85 -8.98
CA ASN A 72 -8.24 -14.28 -7.57
C ASN A 72 -7.54 -13.27 -6.64
N SER A 73 -6.56 -12.54 -7.18
CA SER A 73 -5.71 -11.62 -6.42
C SER A 73 -5.78 -10.21 -7.01
N CYS A 74 -6.20 -9.24 -6.20
CA CYS A 74 -6.28 -7.84 -6.64
C CYS A 74 -5.61 -6.90 -5.63
N LEU A 75 -5.00 -5.83 -6.14
CA LEU A 75 -4.46 -4.75 -5.32
C LEU A 75 -5.57 -3.81 -4.89
N ALA A 76 -5.63 -3.50 -3.61
CA ALA A 76 -6.61 -2.56 -3.05
C ALA A 76 -5.91 -1.52 -2.17
N PRO A 77 -6.23 -0.21 -2.31
CA PRO A 77 -5.73 0.80 -1.39
C PRO A 77 -6.19 0.48 0.03
N VAL A 78 -5.25 0.36 0.97
CA VAL A 78 -5.53 -0.16 2.32
C VAL A 78 -6.57 0.66 3.07
N VAL A 79 -6.65 1.98 2.84
CA VAL A 79 -7.69 2.84 3.44
C VAL A 79 -9.11 2.48 3.00
N ARG A 80 -9.27 1.87 1.81
CA ARG A 80 -10.58 1.42 1.30
C ARG A 80 -11.00 0.08 1.91
N LEU A 81 -10.09 -0.59 2.60
CA LEU A 81 -10.33 -1.82 3.36
C LEU A 81 -10.57 -1.55 4.85
N ALA A 82 -10.52 -0.29 5.29
CA ALA A 82 -10.67 0.05 6.69
C ALA A 82 -12.06 -0.34 7.21
N ASP A 83 -12.08 -1.22 8.21
CA ASP A 83 -13.28 -1.69 8.92
C ASP A 83 -13.45 -0.99 10.28
N GLY A 84 -12.46 -0.20 10.71
CA GLY A 84 -12.47 0.52 11.99
C GLY A 84 -12.00 -0.32 13.18
N ASP A 85 -11.63 -1.59 12.96
CA ASP A 85 -11.16 -2.51 13.99
C ASP A 85 -9.79 -3.07 13.61
N ARG A 86 -9.75 -4.04 12.69
CA ARG A 86 -8.52 -4.70 12.25
C ARG A 86 -7.74 -3.84 11.26
N ILE A 87 -8.43 -3.05 10.45
CA ILE A 87 -7.83 -2.10 9.53
C ILE A 87 -8.45 -0.73 9.83
N SER A 88 -7.64 0.20 10.33
CA SER A 88 -8.16 1.48 10.83
C SER A 88 -7.18 2.61 10.61
N ILE A 89 -7.67 3.82 10.34
CA ILE A 89 -6.82 5.02 10.37
C ILE A 89 -6.41 5.27 11.82
N ASP A 90 -5.10 5.28 12.09
CA ASP A 90 -4.55 5.51 13.41
C ASP A 90 -4.37 7.00 13.66
N ALA A 91 -5.32 7.59 14.38
CA ALA A 91 -5.30 9.01 14.72
C ALA A 91 -4.29 9.37 15.82
N SER A 92 -3.73 8.38 16.51
CA SER A 92 -2.82 8.59 17.64
C SER A 92 -1.37 8.82 17.21
N VAL A 93 -0.99 8.39 16.00
CA VAL A 93 0.39 8.48 15.51
C VAL A 93 0.76 9.93 15.18
N GLU A 94 1.62 10.53 16.01
CA GLU A 94 2.10 11.90 15.83
C GLU A 94 3.33 12.02 14.91
N THR A 95 4.14 10.97 14.81
CA THR A 95 5.32 10.92 13.95
C THR A 95 5.40 9.57 13.25
N ILE A 96 5.72 9.56 11.96
CA ILE A 96 5.91 8.33 11.19
C ILE A 96 7.02 8.49 10.15
N THR A 97 7.74 7.39 9.89
CA THR A 97 8.69 7.30 8.78
C THR A 97 8.18 6.29 7.77
N TYR A 98 7.96 6.72 6.54
CA TYR A 98 7.64 5.86 5.41
C TYR A 98 8.90 5.57 4.60
N TYR A 99 8.98 4.32 4.14
CA TYR A 99 9.95 3.88 3.15
C TYR A 99 9.21 3.48 1.88
N HIS A 100 9.59 4.06 0.76
CA HIS A 100 9.04 3.75 -0.55
C HIS A 100 10.08 2.99 -1.35
N VAL A 101 9.78 1.76 -1.76
CA VAL A 101 10.72 0.91 -2.50
C VAL A 101 10.26 0.83 -3.94
N LEU A 102 11.04 1.38 -4.88
CA LEU A 102 10.80 1.26 -6.31
C LEU A 102 11.67 0.14 -6.88
N CYS A 103 11.04 -0.82 -7.56
CA CYS A 103 11.73 -1.91 -8.25
C CYS A 103 11.78 -1.66 -9.77
N GLU A 104 12.56 -2.47 -10.49
CA GLU A 104 12.63 -2.43 -11.96
C GLU A 104 11.28 -2.66 -12.64
N ARG A 105 10.38 -3.41 -12.00
CA ARG A 105 8.97 -3.58 -12.35
C ARG A 105 8.14 -3.47 -11.08
N HIS A 106 6.87 -3.14 -11.22
CA HIS A 106 5.94 -3.23 -10.10
C HIS A 106 5.89 -4.66 -9.58
N ALA A 107 6.00 -4.83 -8.28
CA ALA A 107 6.06 -6.14 -7.63
C ALA A 107 5.23 -6.12 -6.35
N VAL A 108 4.77 -7.29 -5.92
CA VAL A 108 4.13 -7.44 -4.61
C VAL A 108 5.14 -8.03 -3.64
N LEU A 109 5.61 -7.22 -2.70
CA LEU A 109 6.62 -7.56 -1.70
C LEU A 109 5.96 -8.06 -0.40
N ARG A 110 6.80 -8.56 0.52
CA ARG A 110 6.39 -8.97 1.86
C ARG A 110 6.70 -7.88 2.88
N ALA A 111 5.66 -7.28 3.46
CA ALA A 111 5.76 -6.34 4.57
C ALA A 111 5.23 -7.01 5.84
N ASN A 112 6.09 -7.30 6.82
CA ASN A 112 5.70 -8.02 8.04
C ASN A 112 4.82 -9.27 7.78
N GLY A 113 5.14 -10.02 6.72
CA GLY A 113 4.40 -11.23 6.32
C GLY A 113 3.26 -10.99 5.34
N MET A 114 2.62 -9.81 5.34
CA MET A 114 1.53 -9.50 4.41
C MET A 114 2.04 -9.07 3.02
N ALA A 115 1.18 -9.22 2.01
CA ALA A 115 1.47 -8.86 0.63
C ALA A 115 1.16 -7.38 0.37
N ALA A 116 2.20 -6.58 0.06
CA ALA A 116 2.10 -5.14 -0.14
C ALA A 116 2.86 -4.73 -1.40
N GLU A 117 2.38 -3.70 -2.11
CA GLU A 117 3.02 -3.30 -3.37
C GLU A 117 4.39 -2.63 -3.17
N SER A 118 5.28 -2.79 -4.14
CA SER A 118 6.37 -1.84 -4.36
C SER A 118 5.79 -0.53 -4.93
N LEU A 119 6.56 0.55 -4.93
CA LEU A 119 6.09 1.81 -5.47
C LEU A 119 5.83 1.70 -6.97
N HIS A 120 4.63 2.11 -7.42
CA HIS A 120 4.31 2.29 -8.83
C HIS A 120 4.44 3.77 -9.23
N PRO A 121 5.31 4.17 -10.17
CA PRO A 121 5.48 5.58 -10.54
C PRO A 121 4.19 6.24 -11.07
N GLY A 122 3.32 5.47 -11.73
CA GLY A 122 2.00 5.96 -12.16
C GLY A 122 1.07 6.34 -11.01
N GLN A 123 1.27 5.78 -9.80
CA GLN A 123 0.58 6.23 -8.60
C GLN A 123 1.12 7.58 -8.13
N VAL A 124 2.44 7.74 -8.12
CA VAL A 124 3.08 9.00 -7.74
C VAL A 124 2.64 10.13 -8.66
N ALA A 125 2.56 9.89 -9.97
CA ALA A 125 2.04 10.89 -10.92
C ALA A 125 0.59 11.31 -10.62
N ARG A 126 -0.26 10.39 -10.13
CA ARG A 126 -1.67 10.66 -9.78
C ARG A 126 -1.84 11.34 -8.43
N GLU A 127 -0.99 11.03 -7.46
CA GLU A 127 -1.04 11.56 -6.08
C GLU A 127 -0.11 12.79 -5.87
N GLY A 128 0.74 13.07 -6.86
CA GLY A 128 2.04 13.73 -6.69
C GLY A 128 2.02 15.19 -6.26
N ALA A 129 0.97 15.95 -6.54
CA ALA A 129 0.96 17.38 -6.21
C ALA A 129 1.06 17.64 -4.68
N GLY A 130 0.46 16.78 -3.86
CA GLY A 130 0.45 16.96 -2.41
C GLY A 130 1.65 16.33 -1.68
N ARG A 131 2.20 15.23 -2.21
CA ARG A 131 3.26 14.41 -1.57
C ARG A 131 4.66 14.85 -1.97
N ALA A 132 4.88 15.20 -3.24
CA ALA A 132 6.15 15.74 -3.70
C ALA A 132 6.52 17.06 -2.99
N ALA A 133 5.51 17.85 -2.58
CA ALA A 133 5.71 19.08 -1.80
C ALA A 133 6.36 18.85 -0.43
N PHE A 134 6.31 17.62 0.12
CA PHE A 134 6.99 17.24 1.37
C PHE A 134 8.36 16.58 1.14
N GLY A 135 8.89 16.63 -0.09
CA GLY A 135 10.15 15.95 -0.44
C GLY A 135 10.02 14.42 -0.41
N GLU A 136 8.79 13.89 -0.44
CA GLU A 136 8.52 12.45 -0.32
C GLU A 136 9.03 11.64 -1.52
N PHE A 137 9.07 12.27 -2.70
CA PHE A 137 9.49 11.66 -3.94
C PHE A 137 10.43 12.61 -4.67
N ASP A 138 11.62 12.12 -5.03
CA ASP A 138 12.46 12.79 -6.01
C ASP A 138 12.02 12.31 -7.41
N LEU A 139 11.09 13.07 -8.00
CA LEU A 139 10.53 12.76 -9.31
C LEU A 139 11.59 12.75 -10.42
N ALA A 140 12.70 13.47 -10.25
CA ALA A 140 13.79 13.49 -11.21
C ALA A 140 14.63 12.21 -11.10
N GLU A 141 14.95 11.77 -9.89
CA GLU A 141 15.65 10.49 -9.66
C GLU A 141 14.82 9.26 -10.05
N MET A 142 13.49 9.36 -9.90
CA MET A 142 12.55 8.29 -10.25
C MET A 142 12.20 8.27 -11.74
N LYS A 143 12.55 9.32 -12.49
CA LYS A 143 12.25 9.42 -13.91
C LYS A 143 12.81 8.20 -14.65
N ASP A 144 11.98 7.59 -15.49
CA ASP A 144 12.32 6.43 -16.31
C ASP A 144 12.71 5.16 -15.49
N LYS A 145 12.46 5.13 -14.17
CA LYS A 145 12.68 3.97 -13.31
C LYS A 145 11.35 3.29 -12.97
N GLY A 146 11.32 1.97 -13.11
CA GLY A 146 10.15 1.15 -12.77
C GLY A 146 8.99 1.39 -13.74
N ASP A 147 8.94 0.61 -14.81
CA ASP A 147 7.93 0.76 -15.85
C ASP A 147 7.00 -0.46 -15.92
N GLY A 148 5.86 -0.28 -16.57
CA GLY A 148 4.91 -1.33 -16.89
C GLY A 148 3.62 -1.31 -16.04
N PRO A 149 2.71 -2.25 -16.35
CA PRO A 149 1.44 -2.35 -15.63
C PRO A 149 1.67 -2.73 -14.17
N PRO A 150 0.70 -2.44 -13.28
CA PRO A 150 0.72 -2.98 -11.94
C PRO A 150 0.83 -4.52 -11.95
N ALA A 151 1.62 -5.08 -11.03
CA ALA A 151 1.78 -6.51 -10.78
C ALA A 151 0.48 -7.34 -10.64
N ALA A 152 -0.65 -6.71 -10.32
CA ALA A 152 -1.97 -7.34 -10.30
C ALA A 152 -3.06 -6.28 -10.62
N PRO A 153 -4.27 -6.69 -11.02
CA PRO A 153 -5.40 -5.81 -11.21
C PRO A 153 -5.64 -4.93 -9.98
N VAL A 154 -5.95 -3.66 -10.19
CA VAL A 154 -6.12 -2.68 -9.11
C VAL A 154 -7.59 -2.37 -8.95
N LEU A 155 -8.14 -2.70 -7.79
CA LEU A 155 -9.52 -2.41 -7.46
C LEU A 155 -9.75 -0.90 -7.36
N ARG A 156 -10.86 -0.46 -7.94
CA ARG A 156 -11.42 0.88 -7.72
C ARG A 156 -11.87 0.99 -6.27
N GLY A 157 -11.98 2.23 -5.79
CA GLY A 157 -12.32 2.48 -4.38
C GLY A 157 -13.68 1.94 -3.94
N PHE A 158 -14.64 1.71 -4.85
CA PHE A 158 -15.91 1.06 -4.50
C PHE A 158 -15.81 -0.48 -4.52
N GLU A 159 -15.00 -1.06 -5.41
CA GLU A 159 -14.73 -2.51 -5.47
C GLU A 159 -13.97 -2.98 -4.23
N ALA A 160 -12.96 -2.23 -3.81
CA ALA A 160 -12.24 -2.49 -2.56
C ALA A 160 -13.17 -2.44 -1.32
N ARG A 161 -14.14 -1.51 -1.31
CA ARG A 161 -15.13 -1.41 -0.23
C ARG A 161 -16.14 -2.56 -0.25
N LEU A 162 -16.54 -3.03 -1.44
CA LEU A 162 -17.33 -4.24 -1.59
C LEU A 162 -16.58 -5.42 -0.96
N MET A 163 -15.31 -5.61 -1.31
CA MET A 163 -14.52 -6.69 -0.72
C MET A 163 -14.41 -6.59 0.80
N ALA A 164 -14.19 -5.39 1.33
CA ALA A 164 -14.16 -5.15 2.77
C ALA A 164 -15.48 -5.56 3.47
N SER A 165 -16.64 -5.26 2.86
CA SER A 165 -17.95 -5.61 3.43
C SER A 165 -18.25 -7.11 3.44
N GLN A 166 -17.56 -7.90 2.61
CA GLN A 166 -17.68 -9.36 2.58
C GLN A 166 -16.78 -10.05 3.62
N GLY A 167 -15.97 -9.29 4.37
CA GLY A 167 -15.05 -9.84 5.36
C GLY A 167 -13.80 -10.44 4.72
N ILE A 168 -12.83 -9.58 4.41
CA ILE A 168 -11.51 -10.02 3.94
C ILE A 168 -10.82 -10.80 5.08
N ARG A 169 -10.35 -12.00 4.76
CA ARG A 169 -9.60 -12.89 5.65
C ARG A 169 -8.43 -13.51 4.90
#